data_AF-A0A1B1YFP6-F1
#
_entry.id   AF-A0A1B1YFP6-F1
#
_cell.length_a   1.000
_cell.length_b   1.000
_cell.length_c   1.000
_cell.angle_alpha   90.00
_cell.angle_beta   90.00
_cell.angle_gamma   90.00
#
_symmetry.space_group_name_H-M   'P 1'
#
loop_
_entity.id
_entity.type
_entity.pdbx_description
1 polymer ?
#
loop_
_entity_poly.entity_id
_entity_poly.type
_entity_poly.pdbx_seq_one_letter_code
_entity_poly.pdbx_strand_id
1 'polypeptide(L)'
;MNVRLKNCLLFVLAIFMSVFAVTVLYSATVYKTDYADYTTYGTGDLGLKALYLLTGKCGFRVSRYHYPVKFLRDNPVMVAYCPAGSVFNDNEEKNGLRNWLNNGNTLVVILDHRNIDNLWIFDYISENRRWYETENAGNVTITWYGLENGVICVLDSADRFLNKNISDNTGAAVAFINVLARINNPKVVFNEYYRFMQKPAPGLWDLIGHTGQLIVIQLVTVVLLVVIRGWKTFGRVRGDREMTKRAENEIVMALAGLYQKEKAYSLVLSNYYGRFVRRYGGYLRTAGYVRDKALPLLNECEYYLRTGDLSKKKLKEIVLGLQKLELEISNRNQRQRKE
;
A
#
# COMPACT_ATOMS: atom_id res chain seq x y z
N MET A 1 -3.40 -4.08 -28.85
CA MET A 1 -2.85 -4.03 -27.47
C MET A 1 -1.35 -4.28 -27.56
N ASN A 2 -0.50 -3.31 -27.17
CA ASN A 2 0.96 -3.44 -27.32
C ASN A 2 1.47 -4.70 -26.60
N VAL A 3 2.36 -5.48 -27.23
CA VAL A 3 2.92 -6.73 -26.68
C VAL A 3 3.53 -6.53 -25.29
N ARG A 4 4.10 -5.35 -25.03
CA ARG A 4 4.62 -4.95 -23.71
C ARG A 4 3.54 -4.84 -22.62
N LEU A 5 2.34 -4.39 -22.98
CA LEU A 5 1.21 -4.25 -22.06
C LEU A 5 0.66 -5.62 -21.65
N LYS A 6 0.57 -6.57 -22.60
CA LYS A 6 0.12 -7.94 -22.33
C LYS A 6 1.07 -8.67 -21.38
N ASN A 7 2.38 -8.50 -21.55
CA ASN A 7 3.38 -9.13 -20.68
C ASN A 7 3.40 -8.52 -19.28
N CYS A 8 3.18 -7.21 -19.15
CA CYS A 8 3.07 -6.55 -17.85
C CYS A 8 1.82 -7.04 -17.08
N LEU A 9 0.69 -7.21 -17.79
CA LEU A 9 -0.56 -7.68 -17.20
C LEU A 9 -0.49 -9.15 -16.75
N LEU A 10 0.19 -10.01 -17.53
CA LEU A 10 0.48 -11.39 -17.15
C LEU A 10 1.36 -11.49 -15.89
N PHE A 11 2.34 -10.60 -15.77
CA PHE A 11 3.23 -10.57 -14.61
C PHE A 11 2.50 -10.14 -13.33
N VAL A 12 1.63 -9.13 -13.43
CA VAL A 12 0.77 -8.68 -12.33
C VAL A 12 -0.20 -9.79 -11.90
N LEU A 13 -0.80 -10.50 -12.86
CA LEU A 13 -1.73 -11.59 -12.57
C LEU A 13 -1.04 -12.79 -11.90
N ALA A 14 0.20 -13.10 -12.29
CA ALA A 14 1.00 -14.16 -11.65
C ALA A 14 1.35 -13.81 -10.20
N ILE A 15 1.75 -12.56 -9.94
CA ILE A 15 2.02 -12.08 -8.57
C ILE A 15 0.75 -12.15 -7.73
N PHE A 16 -0.40 -11.71 -8.27
CA PHE A 16 -1.68 -11.75 -7.57
C PHE A 16 -2.09 -13.19 -7.21
N MET A 17 -1.96 -14.13 -8.15
CA MET A 17 -2.26 -15.55 -7.92
C MET A 17 -1.33 -16.18 -6.88
N SER A 18 -0.05 -15.79 -6.84
CA SER A 18 0.90 -16.26 -5.84
C SER A 18 0.52 -15.76 -4.43
N VAL A 19 0.20 -14.47 -4.29
CA VAL A 19 -0.25 -13.91 -3.01
C VAL A 19 -1.58 -14.53 -2.56
N PHE A 20 -2.49 -14.79 -3.49
CA PHE A 20 -3.75 -15.49 -3.21
C PHE A 20 -3.51 -16.93 -2.74
N ALA A 21 -2.61 -17.68 -3.38
CA ALA A 21 -2.28 -19.04 -2.96
C ALA A 21 -1.65 -19.07 -1.57
N VAL A 22 -0.72 -18.15 -1.26
CA VAL A 22 -0.09 -18.03 0.05
C VAL A 22 -1.10 -17.68 1.15
N THR A 23 -2.04 -16.77 0.87
CA THR A 23 -3.08 -16.40 1.84
C THR A 23 -4.07 -17.52 2.09
N VAL A 24 -4.46 -18.28 1.06
CA VAL A 24 -5.30 -19.48 1.21
C VAL A 24 -4.57 -20.56 2.02
N LEU A 25 -3.30 -20.84 1.70
CA LEU A 25 -2.48 -21.80 2.46
C LEU A 25 -2.29 -21.38 3.91
N TYR A 26 -2.03 -20.10 4.18
CA TYR A 26 -1.93 -19.56 5.53
C TYR A 26 -3.25 -19.67 6.29
N SER A 27 -4.38 -19.41 5.63
CA SER A 27 -5.71 -19.56 6.25
C SER A 27 -6.03 -21.03 6.58
N ALA A 28 -5.58 -21.98 5.76
CA ALA A 28 -5.89 -23.40 5.95
C ALA A 28 -5.04 -24.05 7.05
N THR A 29 -3.80 -23.59 7.28
CA THR A 29 -2.89 -24.20 8.27
C THR A 29 -3.01 -23.62 9.67
N VAL A 30 -3.59 -22.43 9.84
CA VAL A 30 -3.71 -21.74 11.14
C VAL A 30 -4.95 -22.15 11.94
N TYR A 31 -5.93 -22.85 11.36
CA TYR A 31 -7.18 -23.22 12.04
C TYR A 31 -7.16 -24.61 12.70
N LYS A 32 -6.24 -24.81 13.64
CA LYS A 32 -6.53 -25.61 14.85
C LYS A 32 -6.32 -24.71 16.05
N THR A 33 -7.24 -23.78 16.24
CA THR A 33 -7.26 -22.95 17.44
C THR A 33 -7.71 -23.83 18.61
N ASP A 34 -6.76 -24.25 19.44
CA ASP A 34 -7.05 -24.60 20.84
C ASP A 34 -7.58 -23.31 21.49
N TYR A 35 -8.90 -23.18 21.51
CA TYR A 35 -9.56 -22.09 22.21
C TYR A 35 -9.33 -22.26 23.70
N ALA A 36 -9.12 -21.15 24.41
CA ALA A 36 -8.98 -21.18 25.86
C ALA A 36 -10.19 -21.86 26.53
N ASP A 37 -9.94 -22.50 27.66
CA ASP A 37 -10.98 -23.09 28.50
C ASP A 37 -12.00 -22.03 28.94
N TYR A 38 -13.22 -22.47 29.24
CA TYR A 38 -14.32 -21.63 29.71
C TYR A 38 -14.80 -20.59 28.67
N THR A 39 -14.67 -20.91 27.39
CA THR A 39 -15.15 -20.09 26.26
C THR A 39 -16.26 -20.81 25.49
N THR A 40 -17.14 -20.06 24.83
CA THR A 40 -18.18 -20.66 23.97
C THR A 40 -17.66 -21.12 22.61
N TYR A 41 -16.37 -20.93 22.32
CA TYR A 41 -15.68 -21.54 21.20
C TYR A 41 -15.15 -22.94 21.53
N GLY A 42 -14.78 -23.16 22.80
CA GLY A 42 -14.18 -24.41 23.29
C GLY A 42 -15.07 -25.63 23.09
N THR A 43 -14.58 -26.59 22.31
CA THR A 43 -15.20 -27.92 22.13
C THR A 43 -14.75 -28.93 23.16
N GLY A 44 -13.67 -28.66 23.91
CA GLY A 44 -13.16 -29.54 24.95
C GLY A 44 -14.05 -29.58 26.20
N ASP A 45 -13.66 -30.41 27.16
CA ASP A 45 -14.43 -30.69 28.39
C ASP A 45 -14.76 -29.44 29.20
N LEU A 46 -13.80 -28.50 29.31
CA LEU A 46 -13.95 -27.24 30.02
C LEU A 46 -14.53 -26.11 29.15
N GLY A 47 -15.00 -26.41 27.94
CA GLY A 47 -15.65 -25.45 27.06
C GLY A 47 -17.13 -25.22 27.39
N LEU A 48 -17.72 -24.20 26.77
CA LEU A 48 -19.15 -23.82 26.91
C LEU A 48 -19.92 -23.91 25.59
N LYS A 49 -19.31 -24.47 24.54
CA LYS A 49 -19.93 -24.51 23.20
C LYS A 49 -21.24 -25.28 23.21
N ALA A 50 -21.39 -26.32 24.03
CA ALA A 50 -22.64 -27.05 24.18
C ALA A 50 -23.77 -26.16 24.70
N LEU A 51 -23.52 -25.37 25.76
CA LEU A 51 -24.49 -24.42 26.30
C LEU A 51 -24.88 -23.35 25.27
N TYR A 52 -23.88 -22.78 24.58
CA TYR A 52 -24.09 -21.80 23.52
C TYR A 52 -24.99 -22.35 22.40
N LEU A 53 -24.70 -23.56 21.92
CA LEU A 53 -25.48 -24.20 20.86
C LEU A 53 -26.88 -24.59 21.31
N LEU A 54 -27.02 -25.09 22.54
CA LEU A 54 -28.33 -25.40 23.14
C LEU A 54 -29.22 -24.16 23.16
N THR A 55 -28.67 -23.03 23.60
CA THR A 55 -29.38 -21.74 23.66
C THR A 55 -29.92 -21.36 22.28
N GLY A 56 -29.12 -21.51 21.23
CA GLY A 56 -29.57 -21.27 19.85
C GLY A 56 -30.63 -22.27 19.39
N LYS A 57 -30.49 -23.56 19.73
CA LYS A 57 -31.46 -24.61 19.41
C LYS A 57 -32.81 -24.40 20.11
N CYS A 58 -32.81 -23.77 21.28
CA CYS A 58 -34.03 -23.41 22.02
C CYS A 58 -34.74 -22.15 21.48
N GLY A 59 -34.26 -21.57 20.36
CA GLY A 59 -34.95 -20.48 19.65
C GLY A 59 -34.44 -19.07 19.96
N PHE A 60 -33.43 -18.92 20.81
CA PHE A 60 -32.81 -17.61 21.07
C PHE A 60 -31.86 -17.21 19.93
N ARG A 61 -31.81 -15.90 19.62
CA ARG A 61 -30.82 -15.30 18.72
C ARG A 61 -29.53 -15.06 19.48
N VAL A 62 -28.67 -16.08 19.46
CA VAL A 62 -27.42 -16.08 20.23
C VAL A 62 -26.27 -15.50 19.42
N SER A 63 -25.47 -14.67 20.05
CA SER A 63 -24.20 -14.20 19.51
C SER A 63 -23.11 -14.14 20.58
N ARG A 64 -21.85 -13.96 20.16
CA ARG A 64 -20.70 -13.81 21.05
C ARG A 64 -20.22 -12.37 21.02
N TYR A 65 -19.86 -11.84 22.19
CA TYR A 65 -19.44 -10.45 22.32
C TYR A 65 -18.05 -10.36 22.95
N HIS A 66 -17.19 -9.59 22.31
CA HIS A 66 -15.74 -9.60 22.52
C HIS A 66 -15.16 -8.25 22.94
N TYR A 67 -16.03 -7.28 23.18
CA TYR A 67 -15.67 -5.89 23.41
C TYR A 67 -16.12 -5.44 24.80
N PRO A 68 -15.59 -4.32 25.32
CA PRO A 68 -16.11 -3.68 26.53
C PRO A 68 -17.61 -3.37 26.40
N VAL A 69 -18.33 -3.35 27.51
CA VAL A 69 -19.80 -3.13 27.51
C VAL A 69 -20.20 -1.78 26.91
N LYS A 70 -19.32 -0.76 26.95
CA LYS A 70 -19.57 0.57 26.36
C LYS A 70 -19.87 0.56 24.85
N PHE A 71 -19.46 -0.49 24.14
CA PHE A 71 -19.74 -0.64 22.70
C PHE A 71 -21.02 -1.43 22.40
N LEU A 72 -21.72 -1.92 23.43
CA LEU A 72 -22.93 -2.70 23.28
C LEU A 72 -24.09 -1.75 23.01
N ARG A 73 -24.51 -1.67 21.74
CA ARG A 73 -25.55 -0.74 21.26
C ARG A 73 -26.98 -1.24 21.45
N ASP A 74 -27.14 -2.56 21.46
CA ASP A 74 -28.43 -3.22 21.63
C ASP A 74 -28.73 -3.49 23.11
N ASN A 75 -29.97 -3.89 23.39
CA ASN A 75 -30.43 -4.36 24.71
C ASN A 75 -30.57 -5.90 24.74
N PRO A 76 -29.51 -6.72 24.54
CA PRO A 76 -29.59 -8.16 24.68
C PRO A 76 -29.54 -8.57 26.16
N VAL A 77 -29.91 -9.81 26.45
CA VAL A 77 -29.50 -10.47 27.69
C VAL A 77 -28.02 -10.78 27.58
N MET A 78 -27.20 -10.20 28.45
CA MET A 78 -25.77 -10.50 28.49
C MET A 78 -25.52 -11.66 29.46
N VAL A 79 -24.81 -12.69 29.01
CA VAL A 79 -24.39 -13.83 29.81
C VAL A 79 -22.89 -13.71 30.07
N ALA A 80 -22.50 -13.56 31.33
CA ALA A 80 -21.13 -13.51 31.79
C ALA A 80 -20.82 -14.80 32.58
N TYR A 81 -20.02 -15.70 31.99
CA TYR A 81 -19.58 -16.92 32.64
C TYR A 81 -18.23 -16.71 33.33
N CYS A 82 -18.17 -16.96 34.64
CA CYS A 82 -16.97 -16.83 35.49
C CYS A 82 -16.07 -15.65 35.08
N PRO A 83 -16.60 -14.41 35.10
CA PRO A 83 -15.88 -13.24 34.60
C PRO A 83 -14.58 -13.06 35.39
N ALA A 84 -13.47 -12.81 34.69
CA ALA A 84 -12.18 -12.57 35.33
C ALA A 84 -12.19 -11.22 36.06
N GLY A 85 -11.94 -11.23 37.36
CA GLY A 85 -11.98 -10.03 38.21
C GLY A 85 -11.08 -8.89 37.70
N SER A 86 -9.92 -9.20 37.10
CA SER A 86 -9.02 -8.16 36.58
C SER A 86 -9.62 -7.33 35.43
N VAL A 87 -10.53 -7.91 34.63
CA VAL A 87 -11.22 -7.21 33.54
C VAL A 87 -12.56 -6.69 34.03
N PHE A 88 -13.32 -7.52 34.74
CA PHE A 88 -14.67 -7.18 35.18
C PHE A 88 -14.68 -6.08 36.24
N ASN A 89 -13.63 -5.98 37.07
CA ASN A 89 -13.48 -4.92 38.07
C ASN A 89 -12.75 -3.67 37.56
N ASP A 90 -12.42 -3.59 36.27
CA ASP A 90 -11.84 -2.37 35.70
C ASP A 90 -12.83 -1.19 35.86
N ASN A 91 -12.32 0.00 36.14
CA ASN A 91 -13.16 1.17 36.45
C ASN A 91 -13.98 1.63 35.23
N GLU A 92 -13.43 1.55 34.02
CA GLU A 92 -14.17 1.93 32.81
C GLU A 92 -15.30 0.92 32.56
N GLU A 93 -15.00 -0.37 32.69
CA GLU A 93 -15.97 -1.44 32.49
C GLU A 93 -17.08 -1.41 33.56
N LYS A 94 -16.71 -1.17 34.84
CA LYS A 94 -17.65 -0.93 35.95
C LYS A 94 -18.66 0.16 35.61
N ASN A 95 -18.16 1.34 35.22
CA ASN A 95 -19.00 2.49 34.89
C ASN A 95 -19.90 2.20 33.67
N GLY A 96 -19.34 1.55 32.65
CA GLY A 96 -20.09 1.11 31.48
C GLY A 96 -21.22 0.16 31.84
N LEU A 97 -20.96 -0.84 32.69
CA LEU A 97 -21.94 -1.86 33.05
C LEU A 97 -23.03 -1.28 33.96
N ARG A 98 -22.68 -0.37 34.88
CA ARG A 98 -23.66 0.39 35.69
C ARG A 98 -24.61 1.17 34.79
N ASN A 99 -24.08 1.94 33.84
CA ASN A 99 -24.90 2.69 32.89
C ASN A 99 -25.79 1.77 32.05
N TRP A 100 -25.23 0.64 31.60
CA TRP A 100 -25.98 -0.33 30.80
C TRP A 100 -27.12 -0.97 31.60
N LEU A 101 -26.90 -1.36 32.86
CA LEU A 101 -27.94 -1.88 33.75
C LEU A 101 -29.01 -0.82 34.07
N ASN A 102 -28.59 0.43 34.31
CA ASN A 102 -29.51 1.54 34.56
C ASN A 102 -30.42 1.87 33.36
N ASN A 103 -30.03 1.47 32.14
CA ASN A 103 -30.87 1.59 30.95
C ASN A 103 -31.95 0.50 30.83
N GLY A 104 -32.08 -0.38 31.83
CA GLY A 104 -33.10 -1.43 31.87
C GLY A 104 -32.67 -2.78 31.32
N ASN A 105 -31.37 -2.99 31.18
CA ASN A 105 -30.84 -4.23 30.61
C ASN A 105 -30.70 -5.35 31.64
N THR A 106 -30.57 -6.58 31.14
CA THR A 106 -30.49 -7.79 31.97
C THR A 106 -29.12 -8.45 31.86
N LEU A 107 -28.46 -8.63 33.01
CA LEU A 107 -27.21 -9.35 33.14
C LEU A 107 -27.47 -10.71 33.79
N VAL A 108 -27.01 -11.79 33.15
CA VAL A 108 -26.97 -13.14 33.71
C VAL A 108 -25.52 -13.46 34.03
N VAL A 109 -25.19 -13.66 35.29
CA VAL A 109 -23.84 -14.00 35.76
C VAL A 109 -23.83 -15.44 36.24
N ILE A 110 -23.01 -16.28 35.62
CA ILE A 110 -22.80 -17.67 36.04
C ILE A 110 -21.49 -17.71 36.82
N LEU A 111 -21.56 -18.15 38.07
CA LEU A 111 -20.46 -18.04 39.01
C LEU A 111 -20.02 -19.37 39.58
N ASP A 112 -18.76 -19.37 39.97
CA ASP A 112 -18.13 -20.37 40.79
C ASP A 112 -17.95 -19.80 42.19
N HIS A 113 -18.08 -20.63 43.23
CA HIS A 113 -17.85 -20.25 44.61
C HIS A 113 -16.50 -19.55 44.83
N ARG A 114 -15.50 -19.85 43.97
CA ARG A 114 -14.15 -19.24 44.01
C ARG A 114 -14.10 -17.78 43.56
N ASN A 115 -15.10 -17.33 42.80
CA ASN A 115 -15.10 -16.00 42.16
C ASN A 115 -16.09 -15.02 42.80
N ILE A 116 -16.93 -15.44 43.76
CA ILE A 116 -18.00 -14.61 44.31
C ILE A 116 -17.43 -13.35 44.99
N ASP A 117 -16.48 -13.52 45.90
CA ASP A 117 -15.99 -12.42 46.76
C ASP A 117 -15.11 -11.40 46.02
N ASN A 118 -14.75 -11.68 44.76
CA ASN A 118 -13.83 -10.86 43.98
C ASN A 118 -14.53 -9.96 42.95
N LEU A 119 -15.87 -9.91 42.90
CA LEU A 119 -16.59 -9.17 41.85
C LEU A 119 -17.36 -7.98 42.43
N TRP A 120 -17.05 -6.78 41.93
CA TRP A 120 -17.69 -5.53 42.35
C TRP A 120 -19.22 -5.49 42.20
N ILE A 121 -19.77 -6.35 41.33
CA ILE A 121 -21.20 -6.39 41.05
C ILE A 121 -21.99 -6.75 42.31
N PHE A 122 -21.40 -7.49 43.24
CA PHE A 122 -22.06 -7.84 44.50
C PHE A 122 -22.15 -6.66 45.46
N ASP A 123 -21.12 -5.82 45.54
CA ASP A 123 -21.19 -4.55 46.27
C ASP A 123 -22.31 -3.69 45.68
N TYR A 124 -22.36 -3.59 44.36
CA TYR A 124 -23.39 -2.82 43.66
C TYR A 124 -24.81 -3.37 43.88
N ILE A 125 -25.01 -4.69 43.82
CA ILE A 125 -26.28 -5.35 44.18
C ILE A 125 -26.64 -5.06 45.64
N SER A 126 -25.66 -5.11 46.54
CA SER A 126 -25.88 -4.90 47.97
C SER A 126 -26.42 -3.50 48.26
N GLU A 127 -25.93 -2.50 47.52
CA GLU A 127 -26.30 -1.09 47.65
C GLU A 127 -27.59 -0.72 46.90
N ASN A 128 -27.88 -1.36 45.76
CA ASN A 128 -28.90 -0.87 44.81
C ASN A 128 -30.09 -1.82 44.60
N ARG A 129 -30.09 -3.03 45.19
CA ARG A 129 -31.21 -3.97 45.02
C ARG A 129 -32.51 -3.39 45.61
N ARG A 130 -33.59 -3.49 44.84
CA ARG A 130 -34.97 -3.16 45.27
C ARG A 130 -35.69 -4.40 45.78
N TRP A 131 -35.46 -5.53 45.13
CA TRP A 131 -35.99 -6.83 45.49
C TRP A 131 -35.00 -7.92 45.12
N TYR A 132 -35.13 -9.07 45.77
CA TYR A 132 -34.42 -10.28 45.38
C TYR A 132 -35.34 -11.49 45.51
N GLU A 133 -35.10 -12.48 44.68
CA GLU A 133 -35.82 -13.76 44.69
C GLU A 133 -34.83 -14.89 44.45
N THR A 134 -34.95 -15.96 45.22
CA THR A 134 -34.10 -17.14 45.07
C THR A 134 -34.94 -18.35 44.72
N GLU A 135 -34.57 -19.02 43.64
CA GLU A 135 -35.22 -20.21 43.13
C GLU A 135 -34.18 -21.33 43.00
N ASN A 136 -34.57 -22.54 43.37
CA ASN A 136 -33.73 -23.72 43.13
C ASN A 136 -34.25 -24.47 41.92
N ALA A 137 -33.40 -24.65 40.92
CA ALA A 137 -33.70 -25.42 39.73
C ALA A 137 -32.74 -26.61 39.64
N GLY A 138 -33.15 -27.74 40.24
CA GLY A 138 -32.29 -28.90 40.41
C GLY A 138 -31.14 -28.60 41.36
N ASN A 139 -29.90 -28.75 40.88
CA ASN A 139 -28.68 -28.50 41.67
C ASN A 139 -28.08 -27.10 41.40
N VAL A 140 -28.84 -26.19 40.83
CA VAL A 140 -28.42 -24.81 40.57
C VAL A 140 -29.31 -23.86 41.34
N THR A 141 -28.71 -22.98 42.12
CA THR A 141 -29.39 -21.85 42.77
C THR A 141 -29.41 -20.69 41.80
N ILE A 142 -30.60 -20.19 41.51
CA ILE A 142 -30.84 -19.00 40.70
C ILE A 142 -31.24 -17.89 41.66
N THR A 143 -30.50 -16.78 41.67
CA THR A 143 -30.87 -15.59 42.44
C THR A 143 -31.08 -14.40 41.53
N TRP A 144 -32.30 -13.87 41.55
CA TRP A 144 -32.71 -12.68 40.84
C TRP A 144 -32.55 -11.46 41.74
N TYR A 145 -31.99 -10.40 41.21
CA TYR A 145 -31.88 -9.10 41.84
C TYR A 145 -32.50 -8.06 40.92
N GLY A 146 -33.60 -7.48 41.33
CA GLY A 146 -34.18 -6.33 40.65
C GLY A 146 -33.51 -5.05 41.11
N LEU A 147 -33.01 -4.28 40.15
CA LEU A 147 -32.56 -2.92 40.37
C LEU A 147 -33.71 -1.95 40.07
N GLU A 148 -33.41 -0.66 40.00
CA GLU A 148 -34.40 0.36 39.66
C GLU A 148 -34.97 0.17 38.24
N ASN A 149 -34.08 -0.02 37.26
CA ASN A 149 -34.47 -0.22 35.87
C ASN A 149 -34.05 -1.61 35.34
N GLY A 150 -32.90 -2.12 35.76
CA GLY A 150 -32.31 -3.37 35.25
C GLY A 150 -32.51 -4.58 36.15
N VAL A 151 -32.08 -5.75 35.68
CA VAL A 151 -32.14 -7.00 36.42
C VAL A 151 -30.80 -7.73 36.35
N ILE A 152 -30.34 -8.26 37.48
CA ILE A 152 -29.19 -9.14 37.54
C ILE A 152 -29.65 -10.52 38.00
N CYS A 153 -29.39 -11.55 37.21
CA CYS A 153 -29.64 -12.94 37.55
C CYS A 153 -28.31 -13.64 37.81
N VAL A 154 -28.13 -14.22 38.98
CA VAL A 154 -26.93 -14.97 39.37
C VAL A 154 -27.26 -16.46 39.40
N LEU A 155 -26.52 -17.25 38.65
CA LEU A 155 -26.56 -18.71 38.72
C LEU A 155 -25.27 -19.19 39.39
N ASP A 156 -25.40 -20.08 40.37
CA ASP A 156 -24.26 -20.71 41.02
C ASP A 156 -23.71 -21.90 40.19
N SER A 157 -22.73 -22.61 40.77
CA SER A 157 -22.29 -23.90 40.27
C SER A 157 -21.81 -23.91 38.82
N ALA A 158 -21.00 -22.92 38.42
CA ALA A 158 -20.48 -22.75 37.06
C ALA A 158 -19.98 -24.05 36.40
N ASP A 159 -19.29 -24.92 37.15
CA ASP A 159 -18.76 -26.19 36.64
C ASP A 159 -19.84 -27.10 36.01
N ARG A 160 -21.11 -26.97 36.39
CA ARG A 160 -22.23 -27.74 35.83
C ARG A 160 -22.60 -27.34 34.41
N PHE A 161 -22.21 -26.14 33.98
CA PHE A 161 -22.50 -25.61 32.65
C PHE A 161 -21.45 -25.96 31.59
N LEU A 162 -20.34 -26.57 32.01
CA LEU A 162 -19.26 -27.02 31.15
C LEU A 162 -19.70 -28.17 30.25
N ASN A 163 -19.11 -28.29 29.06
CA ASN A 163 -19.39 -29.35 28.10
C ASN A 163 -19.34 -30.75 28.72
N LYS A 164 -18.40 -31.01 29.65
CA LYS A 164 -18.28 -32.30 30.34
C LYS A 164 -19.45 -32.65 31.28
N ASN A 165 -20.12 -31.65 31.85
CA ASN A 165 -21.11 -31.82 32.92
C ASN A 165 -22.53 -31.41 32.48
N ILE A 166 -22.68 -30.68 31.38
CA ILE A 166 -23.97 -30.13 30.93
C ILE A 166 -24.98 -31.23 30.55
N SER A 167 -24.49 -32.41 30.16
CA SER A 167 -25.31 -33.58 29.87
C SER A 167 -25.70 -34.37 31.12
N ASP A 168 -25.08 -34.10 32.26
CA ASP A 168 -25.44 -34.79 33.51
C ASP A 168 -26.90 -34.44 33.84
N ASN A 169 -27.65 -35.38 34.43
CA ASN A 169 -29.06 -35.26 34.84
C ASN A 169 -29.33 -34.20 35.96
N THR A 170 -28.48 -33.18 36.03
CA THR A 170 -28.42 -32.13 37.05
C THR A 170 -29.37 -30.96 36.76
N GLY A 171 -29.92 -30.90 35.54
CA GLY A 171 -30.90 -29.89 35.14
C GLY A 171 -30.31 -28.49 34.93
N ALA A 172 -29.01 -28.28 35.07
CA ALA A 172 -28.37 -26.96 34.95
C ALA A 172 -28.66 -26.28 33.60
N ALA A 173 -28.56 -27.03 32.51
CA ALA A 173 -28.88 -26.54 31.18
C ALA A 173 -30.35 -26.08 31.06
N VAL A 174 -31.27 -26.87 31.62
CA VAL A 174 -32.70 -26.55 31.64
C VAL A 174 -32.98 -25.33 32.51
N ALA A 175 -32.33 -25.23 33.68
CA ALA A 175 -32.40 -24.08 34.56
C ALA A 175 -32.00 -22.78 33.83
N PHE A 176 -30.88 -22.80 33.10
CA PHE A 176 -30.43 -21.65 32.32
C PHE A 176 -31.40 -21.28 31.19
N ILE A 177 -31.95 -22.27 30.47
CA ILE A 177 -32.95 -21.98 29.44
C ILE A 177 -34.23 -21.40 30.05
N ASN A 178 -34.67 -21.87 31.22
CA ASN A 178 -35.82 -21.32 31.93
C ASN A 178 -35.57 -19.87 32.40
N VAL A 179 -34.35 -19.56 32.85
CA VAL A 179 -33.93 -18.18 33.16
C VAL A 179 -34.09 -17.30 31.92
N LEU A 180 -33.56 -17.72 30.77
CA LEU A 180 -33.68 -16.94 29.53
C LEU A 180 -35.14 -16.82 29.05
N ALA A 181 -35.95 -17.87 29.21
CA ALA A 181 -37.36 -17.86 28.88
C ALA A 181 -38.15 -16.88 29.77
N ARG A 182 -37.84 -16.82 31.08
CA ARG A 182 -38.43 -15.86 32.02
C ARG A 182 -38.10 -14.41 31.69
N ILE A 183 -36.86 -14.14 31.27
CA ILE A 183 -36.44 -12.79 30.84
C ILE A 183 -37.18 -12.36 29.55
N ASN A 184 -37.60 -13.32 28.73
CA ASN A 184 -38.41 -13.10 27.53
C ASN A 184 -37.77 -12.10 26.53
N ASN A 185 -36.46 -12.17 26.36
CA ASN A 185 -35.73 -11.40 25.36
C ASN A 185 -35.03 -12.36 24.39
N PRO A 186 -35.35 -12.31 23.08
CA PRO A 186 -34.81 -13.26 22.12
C PRO A 186 -33.32 -13.03 21.84
N LYS A 187 -32.77 -11.84 22.09
CA LYS A 187 -31.36 -11.53 21.84
C LYS A 187 -30.53 -11.91 23.06
N VAL A 188 -29.66 -12.91 22.90
CA VAL A 188 -28.77 -13.38 23.96
C VAL A 188 -27.32 -13.25 23.50
N VAL A 189 -26.49 -12.69 24.36
CA VAL A 189 -25.09 -12.41 24.06
C VAL A 189 -24.21 -13.07 25.12
N PHE A 190 -23.36 -14.00 24.70
CA PHE A 190 -22.32 -14.55 25.57
C PHE A 190 -21.11 -13.62 25.55
N ASN A 191 -20.74 -13.10 26.72
CA ASN A 191 -19.60 -12.21 26.89
C ASN A 191 -18.30 -13.03 26.99
N GLU A 192 -17.48 -12.91 25.96
CA GLU A 192 -16.15 -13.52 25.84
C GLU A 192 -15.05 -12.52 26.32
N TYR A 193 -15.35 -11.22 26.33
CA TYR A 193 -14.43 -10.17 26.77
C TYR A 193 -13.91 -10.41 28.20
N TYR A 194 -14.79 -10.85 29.11
CA TYR A 194 -14.42 -11.14 30.51
C TYR A 194 -13.57 -12.40 30.71
N ARG A 195 -13.35 -13.21 29.67
CA ARG A 195 -12.50 -14.41 29.70
C ARG A 195 -11.24 -14.24 28.85
N PHE A 196 -10.78 -12.99 28.69
CA PHE A 196 -9.59 -12.63 27.91
C PHE A 196 -9.67 -12.99 26.42
N MET A 197 -10.85 -13.33 25.91
CA MET A 197 -11.10 -13.50 24.47
C MET A 197 -11.39 -12.15 23.82
N GLN A 198 -10.58 -11.16 24.19
CA GLN A 198 -10.65 -9.80 23.68
C GLN A 198 -10.24 -9.84 22.22
N LYS A 199 -11.12 -9.38 21.33
CA LYS A 199 -10.66 -8.99 20.00
C LYS A 199 -9.99 -7.63 20.14
N PRO A 200 -8.95 -7.31 19.35
CA PRO A 200 -8.47 -5.94 19.26
C PRO A 200 -9.69 -5.04 19.07
N ALA A 201 -9.72 -3.91 19.79
CA ALA A 201 -10.85 -2.98 19.77
C ALA A 201 -11.32 -2.80 18.32
N PRO A 202 -12.64 -2.82 18.06
CA PRO A 202 -13.15 -2.91 16.70
C PRO A 202 -12.49 -1.79 15.90
N GLY A 203 -11.83 -2.15 14.80
CA GLY A 203 -11.19 -1.14 13.97
C GLY A 203 -12.24 -0.15 13.48
N LEU A 204 -11.83 1.03 12.99
CA LEU A 204 -12.76 1.96 12.34
C LEU A 204 -13.60 1.25 11.26
N TRP A 205 -13.01 0.25 10.58
CA TRP A 205 -13.68 -0.60 9.61
C TRP A 205 -14.79 -1.49 10.19
N ASP A 206 -14.65 -1.98 11.41
CA ASP A 206 -15.67 -2.84 12.06
C ASP A 206 -16.82 -2.00 12.65
N LEU A 207 -16.50 -0.80 13.16
CA LEU A 207 -17.46 0.15 13.74
C LEU A 207 -18.47 0.72 12.73
N ILE A 208 -18.04 0.86 11.49
CA ILE A 208 -18.82 1.41 10.38
C ILE A 208 -19.82 0.37 9.82
N GLY A 209 -19.60 -0.93 10.12
CA GLY A 209 -20.41 -2.05 9.62
C GLY A 209 -20.30 -2.26 8.10
N HIS A 210 -20.80 -3.39 7.61
CA HIS A 210 -20.70 -3.76 6.19
C HIS A 210 -21.28 -2.71 5.24
N THR A 211 -22.39 -2.06 5.62
CA THR A 211 -23.03 -1.02 4.81
C THR A 211 -22.13 0.20 4.64
N GLY A 212 -21.50 0.67 5.73
CA GLY A 212 -20.63 1.84 5.63
C GLY A 212 -19.27 1.51 5.01
N GLN A 213 -18.79 0.26 5.11
CA GLN A 213 -17.62 -0.21 4.35
C GLN A 213 -17.83 0.00 2.84
N LEU A 214 -19.02 -0.34 2.32
CA LEU A 214 -19.37 -0.12 0.91
C LEU A 214 -19.40 1.37 0.54
N ILE A 215 -19.92 2.23 1.43
CA ILE A 215 -19.95 3.69 1.21
C ILE A 215 -18.52 4.25 1.11
N VAL A 216 -17.62 3.82 1.99
CA VAL A 216 -16.21 4.26 1.96
C VAL A 216 -15.52 3.78 0.68
N ILE A 217 -15.72 2.52 0.29
CA ILE A 217 -15.17 1.99 -0.98
C ILE A 217 -15.71 2.79 -2.17
N GLN A 218 -16.99 3.12 -2.18
CA GLN A 218 -17.62 3.91 -3.24
C GLN A 218 -17.03 5.33 -3.31
N LEU A 219 -16.81 5.98 -2.15
CA LEU A 219 -16.14 7.29 -2.08
C LEU A 219 -14.71 7.25 -2.59
N VAL A 220 -13.92 6.26 -2.15
CA VAL A 220 -12.54 6.09 -2.63
C VAL A 220 -12.52 5.86 -4.15
N THR A 221 -13.46 5.08 -4.67
CA THR A 221 -13.60 4.84 -6.11
C THR A 221 -13.91 6.13 -6.87
N VAL A 222 -14.80 6.98 -6.36
CA VAL A 222 -15.09 8.29 -6.95
C VAL A 222 -13.85 9.18 -6.98
N VAL A 223 -13.09 9.23 -5.87
CA VAL A 223 -11.83 10.00 -5.82
C VAL A 223 -10.83 9.46 -6.85
N LEU A 224 -10.67 8.14 -6.94
CA LEU A 224 -9.80 7.50 -7.93
C LEU A 224 -10.22 7.86 -9.37
N LEU A 225 -11.53 7.83 -9.67
CA LEU A 225 -12.06 8.21 -10.97
C LEU A 225 -11.85 9.69 -11.28
N VAL A 226 -11.98 10.59 -10.29
CA VAL A 226 -11.69 12.02 -10.44
C VAL A 226 -10.20 12.24 -10.73
N VAL A 227 -9.32 11.55 -10.01
CA VAL A 227 -7.87 11.61 -10.23
C VAL A 227 -7.52 11.07 -11.61
N ILE A 228 -8.06 9.92 -12.02
CA ILE A 228 -7.86 9.34 -13.36
C ILE A 228 -8.41 10.26 -14.45
N ARG A 229 -9.59 10.87 -14.25
CA ARG A 229 -10.16 11.85 -15.19
C ARG A 229 -9.30 13.12 -15.30
N GLY A 230 -8.68 13.55 -14.20
CA GLY A 230 -7.69 14.63 -14.18
C GLY A 230 -6.33 14.25 -14.76
N TRP A 231 -6.04 12.94 -14.86
CA TRP A 231 -4.80 12.40 -15.40
C TRP A 231 -4.81 12.50 -16.94
N LYS A 232 -4.44 13.67 -17.45
CA LYS A 232 -4.15 13.89 -18.87
C LYS A 232 -3.01 12.96 -19.32
N THR A 233 -3.35 11.80 -19.87
CA THR A 233 -2.39 10.89 -20.52
C THR A 233 -1.95 11.35 -21.91
N PHE A 234 -2.47 12.47 -22.40
CA PHE A 234 -1.96 13.11 -23.61
C PHE A 234 -1.12 14.31 -23.22
N GLY A 235 0.20 14.15 -23.33
CA GLY A 235 1.16 15.24 -23.22
C GLY A 235 0.69 16.43 -24.04
N ARG A 236 0.83 17.64 -23.49
CA ARG A 236 0.52 18.89 -24.21
C ARG A 236 1.06 18.80 -25.62
N VAL A 237 0.19 19.01 -26.61
CA VAL A 237 0.60 19.32 -27.99
C VAL A 237 1.54 20.51 -27.87
N ARG A 238 2.85 20.25 -27.97
CA ARG A 238 3.82 21.33 -28.11
C ARG A 238 3.53 21.90 -29.48
N GLY A 239 2.97 23.11 -29.53
CA GLY A 239 2.87 23.84 -30.79
C GLY A 239 4.25 23.82 -31.42
N ASP A 240 4.33 23.38 -32.67
CA ASP A 240 5.57 23.31 -33.42
C ASP A 240 6.26 24.67 -33.29
N ARG A 241 7.41 24.67 -32.58
CA ARG A 241 8.29 25.82 -32.58
C ARG A 241 8.65 26.06 -34.04
N GLU A 242 8.55 27.32 -34.47
CA GLU A 242 8.99 27.79 -35.78
C GLU A 242 10.16 26.95 -36.28
N MET A 243 10.00 26.33 -37.45
CA MET A 243 11.08 25.58 -38.08
C MET A 243 12.25 26.55 -38.29
N THR A 244 13.22 26.53 -37.37
CA THR A 244 14.45 27.29 -37.51
C THR A 244 15.09 26.83 -38.80
N LYS A 245 15.12 27.71 -39.81
CA LYS A 245 15.72 27.42 -41.11
C LYS A 245 17.13 26.91 -40.87
N ARG A 246 17.40 25.69 -41.35
CA ARG A 246 18.70 25.03 -41.19
C ARG A 246 19.79 25.93 -41.76
N ALA A 247 20.85 26.19 -40.99
CA ALA A 247 21.91 27.08 -41.44
C ALA A 247 22.58 26.50 -42.70
N GLU A 248 22.67 27.29 -43.77
CA GLU A 248 23.16 26.82 -45.08
C GLU A 248 24.60 26.28 -45.02
N ASN A 249 25.36 26.66 -43.99
CA ASN A 249 26.74 26.25 -43.76
C ASN A 249 26.90 25.05 -42.80
N GLU A 250 25.81 24.43 -42.32
CA GLU A 250 25.89 23.32 -41.36
C GLU A 250 26.66 22.12 -41.93
N ILE A 251 26.47 21.80 -43.21
CA ILE A 251 27.19 20.71 -43.89
C ILE A 251 28.69 21.00 -43.94
N VAL A 252 29.07 22.25 -44.24
CA VAL A 252 30.48 22.66 -44.31
C VAL A 252 31.13 22.59 -42.94
N MET A 253 30.43 23.04 -41.89
CA MET A 253 30.91 22.94 -40.51
C MET A 253 31.04 21.49 -40.04
N ALA A 254 30.06 20.64 -40.38
CA ALA A 254 30.07 19.22 -40.04
C ALA A 254 31.26 18.50 -40.72
N LEU A 255 31.48 18.78 -42.01
CA LEU A 255 32.61 18.22 -42.76
C LEU A 255 33.97 18.72 -42.22
N ALA A 256 34.07 20.01 -41.89
CA ALA A 256 35.28 20.57 -41.28
C ALA A 256 35.56 19.95 -39.89
N GLY A 257 34.51 19.72 -39.09
CA GLY A 257 34.60 19.01 -37.82
C GLY A 257 35.08 17.57 -37.98
N LEU A 258 34.57 16.86 -38.99
CA LEU A 258 35.01 15.50 -39.32
C LEU A 258 36.50 15.46 -39.68
N TYR A 259 36.97 16.33 -40.58
CA TYR A 259 38.39 16.39 -40.94
C TYR A 259 39.29 16.74 -39.75
N GLN A 260 38.83 17.61 -38.85
CA GLN A 260 39.59 17.94 -37.64
C GLN A 260 39.65 16.75 -36.67
N LYS A 261 38.55 16.00 -36.52
CA LYS A 261 38.48 14.83 -35.62
C LYS A 261 39.37 13.68 -36.11
N GLU A 262 39.31 13.39 -37.41
CA GLU A 262 40.11 12.33 -38.05
C GLU A 262 41.57 12.75 -38.32
N LYS A 263 41.97 13.98 -37.93
CA LYS A 263 43.30 14.56 -38.18
C LYS A 263 43.73 14.47 -39.66
N ALA A 264 42.77 14.49 -40.58
CA ALA A 264 42.97 14.34 -42.02
C ALA A 264 43.50 15.64 -42.68
N TYR A 265 44.52 16.26 -42.08
CA TYR A 265 45.03 17.56 -42.51
C TYR A 265 45.77 17.50 -43.86
N SER A 266 46.47 16.40 -44.13
CA SER A 266 47.12 16.15 -45.42
C SER A 266 46.11 16.09 -46.57
N LEU A 267 44.92 15.53 -46.33
CA LEU A 267 43.82 15.50 -47.31
C LEU A 267 43.22 16.89 -47.56
N VAL A 268 43.13 17.73 -46.52
CA VAL A 268 42.71 19.12 -46.71
C VAL A 268 43.76 19.87 -47.53
N LEU A 269 45.05 19.70 -47.20
CA LEU A 269 46.14 20.31 -47.93
C LEU A 269 46.17 19.89 -49.41
N SER A 270 45.94 18.60 -49.71
CA SER A 270 45.97 18.10 -51.08
C SER A 270 44.92 18.75 -51.97
N ASN A 271 43.73 19.01 -51.41
CA ASN A 271 42.66 19.73 -52.10
C ASN A 271 43.06 21.19 -52.40
N TYR A 272 43.63 21.90 -51.42
CA TYR A 272 44.07 23.29 -51.61
C TYR A 272 45.25 23.39 -52.59
N TYR A 273 46.28 22.57 -52.40
CA TYR A 273 47.46 22.52 -53.27
C TYR A 273 47.07 22.13 -54.70
N GLY A 274 46.28 21.06 -54.87
CA GLY A 274 45.82 20.60 -56.18
C GLY A 274 45.00 21.66 -56.92
N ARG A 275 44.11 22.37 -56.21
CA ARG A 275 43.38 23.51 -56.77
C ARG A 275 44.31 24.64 -57.18
N PHE A 276 45.28 25.00 -56.34
CA PHE A 276 46.23 26.07 -56.60
C PHE A 276 47.09 25.78 -57.83
N VAL A 277 47.70 24.59 -57.90
CA VAL A 277 48.53 24.17 -59.05
C VAL A 277 47.70 24.09 -60.33
N ARG A 278 46.47 23.57 -60.27
CA ARG A 278 45.60 23.51 -61.45
C ARG A 278 45.23 24.89 -61.97
N ARG A 279 44.96 25.85 -61.07
CA ARG A 279 44.52 27.20 -61.46
C ARG A 279 45.67 28.12 -61.86
N TYR A 280 46.80 28.03 -61.19
CA TYR A 280 47.94 28.94 -61.35
C TYR A 280 49.17 28.28 -61.99
N GLY A 281 49.06 27.03 -62.44
CA GLY A 281 50.16 26.27 -63.04
C GLY A 281 50.83 26.95 -64.23
N GLY A 282 50.11 27.78 -64.98
CA GLY A 282 50.70 28.61 -66.05
C GLY A 282 51.75 29.60 -65.52
N TYR A 283 51.46 30.28 -64.41
CA TYR A 283 52.37 31.24 -63.76
C TYR A 283 53.56 30.55 -63.07
N LEU A 284 53.39 29.29 -62.67
CA LEU A 284 54.45 28.49 -62.07
C LEU A 284 55.42 27.93 -63.11
N ARG A 285 55.03 27.86 -64.38
CA ARG A 285 55.88 27.36 -65.48
C ARG A 285 56.82 28.43 -66.04
N THR A 286 56.39 29.68 -66.10
CA THR A 286 57.22 30.79 -66.57
C THR A 286 58.23 31.18 -65.50
N ALA A 287 59.51 31.31 -65.86
CA ALA A 287 60.54 31.79 -64.94
C ALA A 287 60.27 33.26 -64.56
N GLY A 288 60.28 33.57 -63.26
CA GLY A 288 60.04 34.93 -62.76
C GLY A 288 59.76 34.98 -61.26
N TYR A 289 59.71 36.21 -60.73
CA TYR A 289 59.58 36.49 -59.29
C TYR A 289 58.47 35.71 -58.56
N VAL A 290 57.33 35.48 -59.22
CA VAL A 290 56.19 34.74 -58.64
C VAL A 290 56.53 33.27 -58.45
N ARG A 291 57.23 32.65 -59.41
CA ARG A 291 57.67 31.26 -59.32
C ARG A 291 58.69 31.10 -58.20
N ASP A 292 59.69 31.98 -58.15
CA ASP A 292 60.78 31.89 -57.16
C ASP A 292 60.25 32.02 -55.73
N LYS A 293 59.24 32.87 -55.52
CA LYS A 293 58.56 33.06 -54.24
C LYS A 293 57.60 31.92 -53.89
N ALA A 294 56.96 31.30 -54.89
CA ALA A 294 56.03 30.19 -54.68
C ALA A 294 56.76 28.84 -54.45
N LEU A 295 57.93 28.65 -55.07
CA LEU A 295 58.70 27.40 -55.04
C LEU A 295 58.98 26.85 -53.62
N PRO A 296 59.47 27.63 -52.64
CA PRO A 296 59.71 27.10 -51.30
C PRO A 296 58.43 26.62 -50.62
N LEU A 297 57.32 27.32 -50.81
CA LEU A 297 56.02 26.95 -50.25
C LEU A 297 55.42 25.70 -50.93
N LEU A 298 55.60 25.57 -52.25
CA LEU A 298 55.14 24.39 -52.99
C LEU A 298 55.96 23.15 -52.63
N ASN A 299 57.28 23.29 -52.46
CA ASN A 299 58.13 22.20 -51.98
C ASN A 299 57.74 21.76 -50.56
N GLU A 300 57.39 22.72 -49.70
CA GLU A 300 56.88 22.44 -48.36
C GLU A 300 55.53 21.70 -48.41
N CYS A 301 54.63 22.08 -49.34
CA CYS A 301 53.38 21.34 -49.57
C CYS A 301 53.67 19.90 -50.02
N GLU A 302 54.54 19.69 -50.99
CA GLU A 302 54.89 18.35 -51.50
C GLU A 302 55.54 17.47 -50.43
N TYR A 303 56.38 18.05 -49.58
CA TYR A 303 56.97 17.35 -48.44
C TYR A 303 55.88 16.79 -47.51
N TYR A 304 54.95 17.64 -47.05
CA TYR A 304 53.89 17.22 -46.13
C TYR A 304 52.83 16.32 -46.77
N LEU A 305 52.62 16.43 -48.08
CA LEU A 305 51.76 15.50 -48.81
C LEU A 305 52.38 14.10 -48.94
N ARG A 306 53.71 14.00 -49.04
CA ARG A 306 54.43 12.72 -49.07
C ARG A 306 54.56 12.06 -47.70
N THR A 307 54.86 12.84 -46.67
CA THR A 307 55.07 12.30 -45.31
C THR A 307 53.76 12.02 -44.58
N GLY A 308 52.67 12.70 -44.94
CA GLY A 308 51.35 12.52 -44.33
C GLY A 308 51.20 13.09 -42.91
N ASP A 309 52.31 13.49 -42.28
CA ASP A 309 52.34 14.04 -40.91
C ASP A 309 52.27 15.57 -40.94
N LEU A 310 51.04 16.10 -40.87
CA LEU A 310 50.78 17.52 -40.89
C LEU A 310 49.97 17.95 -39.67
N SER A 311 50.47 18.93 -38.91
CA SER A 311 49.74 19.51 -37.77
C SER A 311 48.74 20.59 -38.21
N LYS A 312 47.67 20.79 -37.41
CA LYS A 312 46.68 21.86 -37.63
C LYS A 312 47.30 23.25 -37.77
N LYS A 313 48.32 23.55 -36.93
CA LYS A 313 49.03 24.85 -36.96
C LYS A 313 49.79 25.03 -38.28
N LYS A 314 50.47 23.98 -38.73
CA LYS A 314 51.25 24.01 -39.95
C LYS A 314 50.37 24.04 -41.22
N LEU A 315 49.27 23.29 -41.24
CA LEU A 315 48.26 23.39 -42.29
C LEU A 315 47.75 24.83 -42.46
N LYS A 316 47.40 25.49 -41.35
CA LYS A 316 46.92 26.87 -41.37
C LYS A 316 47.97 27.82 -41.96
N GLU A 317 49.23 27.68 -41.58
CA GLU A 317 50.34 28.50 -42.08
C GLU A 317 50.50 28.34 -43.60
N ILE A 318 50.54 27.08 -44.09
CA ILE A 318 50.70 26.78 -45.52
C ILE A 318 49.52 27.30 -46.33
N VAL A 319 48.28 27.07 -45.87
CA VAL A 319 47.07 27.55 -46.56
C VAL A 319 47.03 29.08 -46.62
N LEU A 320 47.40 29.78 -45.54
CA LEU A 320 47.52 31.24 -45.54
C LEU A 320 48.62 31.72 -46.51
N GLY A 321 49.73 30.99 -46.61
CA GLY A 321 50.78 31.26 -47.60
C GLY A 321 50.25 31.15 -49.03
N LEU A 322 49.53 30.06 -49.34
CA LEU A 322 48.93 29.84 -50.66
C LEU A 322 47.89 30.92 -51.00
N GLN A 323 47.07 31.32 -50.02
CA GLN A 323 46.09 32.41 -50.21
C GLN A 323 46.76 33.77 -50.46
N LYS A 324 47.85 34.09 -49.76
CA LYS A 324 48.62 35.32 -50.01
C LYS A 324 49.19 35.33 -51.42
N LEU A 325 49.74 34.21 -51.89
CA LEU A 325 50.23 34.07 -53.26
C LEU A 325 49.09 34.18 -54.28
N GLU A 326 47.94 33.57 -54.02
CA GLU A 326 46.76 33.68 -54.86
C GLU A 326 46.29 35.15 -55.01
N LEU A 327 46.25 35.91 -53.90
CA LEU A 327 45.91 37.33 -53.92
C LEU A 327 46.94 38.15 -54.71
N GLU A 328 48.24 37.88 -54.54
CA GLU A 328 49.31 38.58 -55.25
C GLU A 328 49.26 38.34 -56.77
N ILE A 329 49.00 37.11 -57.19
CA ILE A 329 48.82 36.73 -58.60
C ILE A 329 47.55 37.38 -59.17
N SER A 330 46.43 37.34 -58.43
CA SER A 330 45.16 37.95 -58.84
C SER A 330 45.28 39.47 -59.00
N ASN A 331 45.95 40.14 -58.07
CA ASN A 331 46.15 41.59 -58.12
C ASN A 331 47.10 42.01 -59.26
N ARG A 332 48.14 41.22 -59.57
CA ARG A 332 48.96 41.45 -60.77
C ARG A 332 48.17 41.30 -62.06
N ASN A 333 47.33 40.28 -62.14
CA ASN A 333 46.45 40.07 -63.30
C ASN A 333 45.48 41.22 -63.51
N GLN A 334 44.97 41.84 -62.44
CA GLN A 334 44.09 43.02 -62.56
C GLN A 334 44.85 44.27 -62.99
N ARG A 335 46.13 44.42 -62.62
CA ARG A 335 46.97 45.55 -63.07
C ARG A 335 47.37 45.40 -64.55
N GLN A 336 47.77 44.21 -64.99
CA GLN A 336 48.09 43.91 -66.39
C GLN A 336 46.89 43.96 -67.35
N ARG A 337 45.64 44.00 -66.85
CA ARG A 337 44.42 44.17 -67.65
C ARG A 337 43.94 45.63 -67.73
N LYS A 338 44.56 46.54 -66.96
CA LYS A 338 44.23 47.97 -66.91
C LYS A 338 45.25 48.86 -67.62
N GLU A 339 46.42 48.31 -67.95
CA GLU A 339 47.38 48.81 -68.95
C GLU A 339 47.07 48.11 -70.27
#